data_AF-A0A4D9DX90-F1
#
_entry.id   AF-A0A4D9DX90-F1
#
_cell.length_a   1.000
_cell.length_b   1.000
_cell.length_c   1.000
_cell.angle_alpha   90.00
_cell.angle_beta   90.00
_cell.angle_gamma   90.00
#
_symmetry.space_group_name_H-M   'P 1'
#
loop_
_entity.id
_entity.type
_entity.pdbx_description
1 polymer ?
#
loop_
_entity_poly.entity_id
_entity_poly.type
_entity_poly.pdbx_seq_one_letter_code
_entity_poly.pdbx_strand_id
1 'polypeptide(L)'
;MRSQRGWGSVAMSCSLLLLLLLLRPRGAGGCLHCDRPFLRGLGVLLGDAVPSEVPNRDTLIQRQVQAFERLYSTHLPEKHHRVLDVHGMLAVKAALSSWLRALKETPWKGVHLLQLTLAQHRDSLRTRLREALESFADLAVTEGPVLDCWTCLRINAQCFDGELCGEEDPRDAERKEITLYLFLVCQSVLLASAALL
;
A
#
# COMPACT_ATOMS: atom_id res chain seq x y z
N MET A 1 61.99 -3.16 4.31
CA MET A 1 61.43 -2.54 5.53
C MET A 1 59.94 -2.23 5.28
N ARG A 2 59.08 -2.59 6.26
CA ARG A 2 57.63 -2.31 6.50
C ARG A 2 56.79 -1.73 5.33
N SER A 3 55.80 -2.46 4.81
CA SER A 3 54.44 -2.70 5.36
C SER A 3 53.60 -1.43 5.51
N GLN A 4 52.56 -1.29 4.68
CA GLN A 4 51.22 -0.91 5.14
C GLN A 4 50.15 -1.40 4.15
N ARG A 5 49.39 -2.40 4.59
CA ARG A 5 48.08 -2.78 4.06
C ARG A 5 47.08 -1.71 4.53
N GLY A 6 46.32 -1.13 3.60
CA GLY A 6 45.13 -0.33 3.90
C GLY A 6 43.90 -1.03 3.33
N TRP A 7 43.25 -1.86 4.15
CA TRP A 7 41.86 -2.27 3.92
C TRP A 7 40.98 -1.04 4.07
N GLY A 8 40.36 -0.58 2.98
CA GLY A 8 39.47 0.58 3.02
C GLY A 8 38.59 0.64 1.79
N SER A 9 37.73 -0.37 1.57
CA SER A 9 36.73 -0.26 0.50
C SER A 9 35.51 -1.19 0.58
N VAL A 10 35.23 -1.82 1.73
CA VAL A 10 34.09 -2.76 1.83
C VAL A 10 32.96 -2.24 2.74
N ALA A 11 33.21 -1.22 3.57
CA ALA A 11 32.17 -0.67 4.46
C ALA A 11 31.19 0.29 3.75
N MET A 12 31.64 0.95 2.67
CA MET A 12 30.83 1.95 1.94
C MET A 12 29.72 1.31 1.07
N SER A 13 29.79 0.00 0.80
CA SER A 13 28.77 -0.70 0.01
C SER A 13 27.57 -1.15 0.84
N CYS A 14 27.80 -1.50 2.12
CA CYS A 14 26.75 -2.05 2.98
C CYS A 14 25.73 -0.99 3.41
N SER A 15 26.19 0.21 3.76
CA SER A 15 25.32 1.35 4.12
C SER A 15 24.49 1.83 2.94
N LEU A 16 25.08 1.84 1.73
CA LEU A 16 24.35 2.19 0.50
C LEU A 16 23.32 1.12 0.14
N LEU A 17 23.66 -0.18 0.30
CA LEU A 17 22.71 -1.27 0.11
C LEU A 17 21.56 -1.23 1.13
N LEU A 18 21.85 -0.90 2.39
CA LEU A 18 20.84 -0.77 3.43
C LEU A 18 19.93 0.42 3.15
N LEU A 19 20.48 1.57 2.73
CA LEU A 19 19.70 2.71 2.26
C LEU A 19 18.84 2.33 1.06
N LEU A 20 19.37 1.61 0.06
CA LEU A 20 18.63 1.16 -1.13
C LEU A 20 17.55 0.11 -0.81
N LEU A 21 17.73 -0.70 0.22
CA LEU A 21 16.72 -1.63 0.73
C LEU A 21 15.60 -0.89 1.47
N LEU A 22 15.93 0.16 2.23
CA LEU A 22 14.97 1.02 2.94
C LEU A 22 14.23 1.97 2.00
N LEU A 23 14.94 2.51 1.00
CA LEU A 23 14.43 3.40 -0.05
C LEU A 23 13.82 2.64 -1.22
N ARG A 24 13.81 1.30 -1.18
CA ARG A 24 13.13 0.53 -2.22
C ARG A 24 11.70 1.03 -2.24
N PRO A 25 11.24 1.67 -3.33
CA PRO A 25 9.86 2.10 -3.40
C PRO A 25 9.05 0.84 -3.19
N ARG A 26 8.32 0.77 -2.08
CA ARG A 26 7.27 -0.23 -1.91
C ARG A 26 6.35 0.07 -3.07
N GLY A 27 6.47 -0.73 -4.14
CA GLY A 27 5.84 -0.42 -5.41
C GLY A 27 4.38 -0.10 -5.15
N ALA A 28 3.89 1.00 -5.72
CA ALA A 28 2.56 1.58 -5.50
C ALA A 28 1.50 0.50 -5.21
N GLY A 29 1.33 0.17 -3.93
CA GLY A 29 0.41 -0.86 -3.48
C GLY A 29 -0.97 -0.24 -3.42
N GLY A 30 -2.00 -0.92 -3.91
CA GLY A 30 -3.36 -0.56 -3.54
C GLY A 30 -3.60 -0.88 -2.06
N CYS A 31 -4.69 -0.39 -1.47
CA CYS A 31 -5.00 -0.63 -0.05
C CYS A 31 -4.95 -2.11 0.39
N LEU A 32 -5.26 -3.04 -0.53
CA LEU A 32 -5.21 -4.48 -0.29
C LEU A 32 -3.78 -5.05 -0.21
N HIS A 33 -2.79 -4.38 -0.81
CA HIS A 33 -1.38 -4.75 -0.73
C HIS A 33 -0.88 -4.80 0.72
N CYS A 34 -1.43 -3.94 1.57
CA CYS A 34 -1.03 -3.78 2.96
C CYS A 34 -1.41 -4.96 3.86
N ASP A 35 -2.29 -5.86 3.40
CA ASP A 35 -2.73 -7.04 4.16
C ASP A 35 -2.38 -8.34 3.44
N ARG A 36 -1.13 -8.79 3.60
CA ARG A 36 -0.64 -10.06 3.05
C ARG A 36 -1.42 -11.28 3.56
N PRO A 37 -1.77 -11.40 4.85
CA PRO A 37 -2.65 -12.47 5.34
C PRO A 37 -3.98 -12.52 4.57
N PHE A 38 -4.62 -11.37 4.37
CA PHE A 38 -5.87 -11.29 3.59
C PHE A 38 -5.67 -11.77 2.15
N LEU A 39 -4.63 -11.32 1.45
CA LEU A 39 -4.35 -11.76 0.07
C LEU A 39 -4.10 -13.28 -0.03
N ARG A 40 -3.47 -13.89 0.98
CA ARG A 40 -3.34 -15.35 1.04
C ARG A 40 -4.69 -16.04 1.22
N GLY A 41 -5.54 -15.52 2.12
CA GLY A 41 -6.91 -16.01 2.30
C GLY A 41 -7.75 -15.89 1.04
N LEU A 42 -7.58 -14.80 0.28
CA LEU A 42 -8.20 -14.61 -1.04
C LEU A 42 -7.80 -15.71 -2.03
N GLY A 43 -6.51 -16.07 -2.05
CA GLY A 43 -5.99 -17.16 -2.87
C GLY A 43 -6.64 -18.51 -2.52
N VAL A 44 -6.88 -18.78 -1.24
CA VAL A 44 -7.60 -19.99 -0.79
C VAL A 44 -9.05 -19.97 -1.27
N LEU A 45 -9.77 -18.86 -1.08
CA LEU A 45 -11.17 -18.72 -1.54
C LEU A 45 -11.31 -18.88 -3.06
N LEU A 46 -10.39 -18.31 -3.82
CA LEU A 46 -10.33 -18.49 -5.27
C LEU A 46 -9.98 -19.92 -5.65
N GLY A 47 -9.08 -20.56 -4.89
CA GLY A 47 -8.77 -21.98 -5.06
C GLY A 47 -10.00 -22.87 -4.88
N ASP A 48 -10.82 -22.61 -3.85
CA ASP A 48 -12.04 -23.37 -3.60
C ASP A 48 -13.07 -23.22 -4.74
N ALA A 49 -13.06 -22.09 -5.47
CA ALA A 49 -13.95 -21.84 -6.59
C ALA A 49 -13.44 -22.38 -7.95
N VAL A 50 -12.19 -22.85 -8.01
CA VAL A 50 -11.56 -23.36 -9.24
C VAL A 50 -11.28 -24.87 -9.10
N PRO A 51 -11.91 -25.72 -9.94
CA PRO A 51 -11.68 -27.17 -9.91
C PRO A 51 -10.21 -27.56 -10.08
N SER A 52 -9.78 -28.65 -9.44
CA SER A 52 -8.40 -29.14 -9.46
C SER A 52 -7.88 -29.52 -10.84
N GLU A 53 -8.77 -29.86 -11.76
CA GLU A 53 -8.47 -30.36 -13.10
C GLU A 53 -8.09 -29.23 -14.07
N VAL A 54 -8.26 -27.97 -13.67
CA VAL A 54 -7.95 -26.82 -14.50
C VAL A 54 -6.43 -26.72 -14.71
N PRO A 55 -5.95 -26.68 -15.97
CA PRO A 55 -4.53 -26.54 -16.25
C PRO A 55 -4.02 -25.17 -15.75
N ASN A 56 -2.82 -25.16 -15.17
CA ASN A 56 -2.20 -23.95 -14.61
C ASN A 56 -3.06 -23.24 -13.55
N ARG A 57 -3.84 -24.01 -12.77
CA ARG A 57 -4.74 -23.50 -11.72
C ARG A 57 -4.07 -22.52 -10.76
N ASP A 58 -2.89 -22.85 -10.24
CA ASP A 58 -2.21 -21.98 -9.26
C ASP A 58 -1.79 -20.65 -9.88
N THR A 59 -1.30 -20.69 -11.12
CA THR A 59 -0.97 -19.48 -11.91
C THR A 59 -2.21 -18.64 -12.19
N LEU A 60 -3.34 -19.28 -12.50
CA LEU A 60 -4.63 -18.58 -12.68
C LEU A 60 -5.03 -17.86 -11.38
N ILE A 61 -5.03 -18.55 -10.25
CA ILE A 61 -5.38 -18.01 -8.93
C ILE A 61 -4.44 -16.84 -8.58
N GLN A 62 -3.13 -17.03 -8.70
CA GLN A 62 -2.14 -16.01 -8.39
C GLN A 62 -2.34 -14.74 -9.23
N ARG A 63 -2.64 -14.89 -10.53
CA ARG A 63 -2.94 -13.74 -11.41
C ARG A 63 -4.18 -12.99 -10.95
N GLN A 64 -5.22 -13.68 -10.48
CA GLN A 64 -6.43 -13.03 -9.97
C GLN A 64 -6.16 -12.32 -8.64
N VAL A 65 -5.40 -12.92 -7.72
CA VAL A 65 -4.99 -12.26 -6.48
C VAL A 65 -4.20 -10.98 -6.75
N GLN A 66 -3.22 -11.02 -7.66
CA GLN A 66 -2.47 -9.83 -8.07
C GLN A 66 -3.37 -8.76 -8.71
N ALA A 67 -4.39 -9.19 -9.45
CA ALA A 67 -5.35 -8.28 -10.06
C ALA A 67 -6.24 -7.58 -9.02
N PHE A 68 -6.60 -8.27 -7.93
CA PHE A 68 -7.28 -7.65 -6.78
C PHE A 68 -6.35 -6.74 -5.97
N GLU A 69 -5.11 -7.17 -5.73
CA GLU A 69 -4.08 -6.36 -5.04
C GLU A 69 -3.88 -4.99 -5.72
N ARG A 70 -3.93 -4.97 -7.06
CA ARG A 70 -3.76 -3.78 -7.90
C ARG A 70 -5.04 -3.01 -8.19
N LEU A 71 -6.16 -3.30 -7.53
CA LEU A 71 -7.45 -2.61 -7.76
C LEU A 71 -7.32 -1.09 -7.74
N TYR A 72 -6.36 -0.59 -6.97
CA TYR A 72 -6.23 0.82 -6.59
C TYR A 72 -4.89 1.47 -6.93
N SER A 73 -3.91 0.70 -7.41
CA SER A 73 -2.56 1.19 -7.71
C SER A 73 -2.47 2.15 -8.90
N THR A 74 -3.53 2.32 -9.70
CA THR A 74 -3.43 2.93 -11.03
C THR A 74 -4.15 4.27 -11.22
N HIS A 75 -5.11 4.67 -10.37
CA HIS A 75 -5.96 5.84 -10.67
C HIS A 75 -6.46 6.59 -9.43
N LEU A 76 -5.57 7.24 -8.70
CA LEU A 76 -5.96 8.24 -7.70
C LEU A 76 -5.29 9.56 -8.06
N PRO A 77 -6.02 10.46 -8.72
CA PRO A 77 -5.45 11.75 -9.15
C PRO A 77 -5.07 12.63 -7.95
N GLU A 78 -5.73 12.48 -6.80
CA GLU A 78 -5.63 13.44 -5.68
C GLU A 78 -5.08 12.79 -4.39
N LYS A 79 -4.37 13.58 -3.59
CA LYS A 79 -3.59 13.10 -2.42
C LYS A 79 -4.47 12.55 -1.28
N HIS A 80 -5.67 13.09 -1.07
CA HIS A 80 -6.59 12.66 0.00
C HIS A 80 -7.26 11.32 -0.29
N HIS A 81 -7.31 10.87 -1.55
CA HIS A 81 -7.86 9.56 -1.91
C HIS A 81 -6.93 8.36 -1.59
N ARG A 82 -5.85 8.59 -0.86
CA ARG A 82 -4.82 7.56 -0.54
C ARG A 82 -5.03 6.91 0.83
N VAL A 83 -6.03 7.39 1.55
CA VAL A 83 -6.14 7.24 2.98
C VAL A 83 -7.56 6.75 3.26
N LEU A 84 -7.67 5.57 3.87
CA LEU A 84 -8.95 4.99 4.28
C LEU A 84 -8.88 4.62 5.75
N ASP A 85 -9.97 4.82 6.47
CA ASP A 85 -10.06 4.33 7.85
C ASP A 85 -10.04 2.79 7.89
N VAL A 86 -9.73 2.27 9.08
CA VAL A 86 -9.70 0.82 9.28
C VAL A 86 -11.06 0.17 9.03
N HIS A 87 -12.18 0.85 9.35
CA HIS A 87 -13.51 0.27 9.15
C HIS A 87 -13.91 0.23 7.67
N GLY A 88 -13.63 1.28 6.90
CA GLY A 88 -13.81 1.27 5.45
C GLY A 88 -13.02 0.14 4.79
N MET A 89 -11.77 -0.06 5.22
CA MET A 89 -10.95 -1.16 4.70
C MET A 89 -11.50 -2.55 5.08
N LEU A 90 -12.02 -2.71 6.30
CA LEU A 90 -12.67 -3.95 6.74
C LEU A 90 -13.94 -4.24 5.93
N ALA A 91 -14.75 -3.22 5.64
CA ALA A 91 -15.97 -3.35 4.84
C ALA A 91 -15.65 -3.84 3.42
N VAL A 92 -14.62 -3.27 2.77
CA VAL A 92 -14.17 -3.69 1.43
C VAL A 92 -13.69 -5.15 1.44
N LYS A 93 -12.88 -5.54 2.44
CA LYS A 93 -12.43 -6.93 2.62
C LYS A 93 -13.58 -7.90 2.83
N ALA A 94 -14.56 -7.51 3.64
CA ALA A 94 -15.74 -8.32 3.94
C ALA A 94 -16.59 -8.52 2.68
N ALA A 95 -16.84 -7.46 1.90
CA ALA A 95 -17.60 -7.51 0.66
C ALA A 95 -16.94 -8.42 -0.40
N LEU A 96 -15.62 -8.30 -0.58
CA LEU A 96 -14.88 -9.17 -1.50
C LEU A 96 -14.90 -10.64 -1.05
N SER A 97 -14.70 -10.88 0.25
CA SER A 97 -14.69 -12.24 0.80
C SER A 97 -16.07 -12.89 0.72
N SER A 98 -17.14 -12.16 1.02
CA SER A 98 -18.51 -12.70 0.94
C SER A 98 -18.89 -13.02 -0.50
N TRP A 99 -18.52 -12.16 -1.45
CA TRP A 99 -18.76 -12.40 -2.87
C TRP A 99 -18.02 -13.63 -3.39
N LEU A 100 -16.74 -13.81 -3.03
CA LEU A 100 -15.99 -15.01 -3.44
C LEU A 100 -16.56 -16.30 -2.84
N ARG A 101 -17.05 -16.25 -1.59
CA ARG A 101 -17.77 -17.39 -1.00
C ARG A 101 -19.05 -17.70 -1.76
N ALA A 102 -19.80 -16.69 -2.17
CA ALA A 102 -21.00 -16.90 -3.00
C ALA A 102 -20.64 -17.46 -4.38
N LEU A 103 -19.51 -17.04 -4.97
CA LEU A 103 -19.04 -17.53 -6.25
C LEU A 103 -18.74 -19.04 -6.22
N LYS A 104 -18.19 -19.55 -5.12
CA LYS A 104 -17.95 -20.99 -4.91
C LYS A 104 -19.23 -21.83 -5.05
N GLU A 105 -20.37 -21.31 -4.58
CA GLU A 105 -21.65 -22.01 -4.64
C GLU A 105 -22.26 -22.01 -6.06
N THR A 106 -21.71 -21.22 -6.98
CA THR A 106 -22.18 -21.20 -8.37
C THR A 106 -21.56 -22.36 -9.17
N PRO A 107 -22.31 -22.98 -10.09
CA PRO A 107 -21.77 -24.06 -10.91
C PRO A 107 -20.61 -23.55 -11.76
N TRP A 108 -19.55 -24.36 -11.86
CA TRP A 108 -18.39 -24.03 -12.68
C TRP A 108 -18.78 -23.90 -14.16
N LYS A 109 -18.47 -22.75 -14.77
CA LYS A 109 -18.78 -22.46 -16.18
C LYS A 109 -17.53 -22.35 -17.06
N GLY A 110 -16.36 -22.73 -16.53
CA GLY A 110 -15.09 -22.62 -17.23
C GLY A 110 -14.28 -21.37 -16.91
N VAL A 111 -13.00 -21.40 -17.28
CA VAL A 111 -12.00 -20.38 -16.93
C VAL A 111 -12.36 -19.00 -17.50
N HIS A 112 -12.83 -18.94 -18.75
CA HIS A 112 -13.16 -17.67 -19.40
C HIS A 112 -14.31 -16.93 -18.71
N LEU A 113 -15.37 -17.66 -18.33
CA LEU A 113 -16.49 -17.06 -17.62
C LEU A 113 -16.10 -16.63 -16.20
N LEU A 114 -15.29 -17.43 -15.50
CA LEU A 114 -14.71 -17.02 -14.22
C LEU A 114 -13.92 -15.71 -14.35
N GLN A 115 -13.02 -15.62 -15.33
CA GLN A 115 -12.20 -14.42 -15.55
C GLN A 115 -13.06 -13.19 -15.87
N LEU A 116 -14.12 -13.35 -16.66
CA LEU A 116 -15.07 -12.28 -16.96
C LEU A 116 -15.81 -11.82 -15.70
N THR A 117 -16.35 -12.77 -14.93
CA THR A 117 -17.05 -12.48 -13.67
C THR A 117 -16.14 -11.78 -12.65
N LEU A 118 -14.88 -12.23 -12.53
CA LEU A 118 -13.88 -11.58 -11.69
C LEU A 118 -13.49 -10.20 -12.21
N ALA A 119 -13.43 -9.98 -13.51
CA ALA A 119 -13.17 -8.66 -14.09
C ALA A 119 -14.29 -7.67 -13.79
N GLN A 120 -15.55 -8.06 -14.05
CA GLN A 120 -16.71 -7.23 -13.76
C GLN A 120 -16.82 -6.89 -12.28
N HIS A 121 -16.58 -7.86 -11.40
CA HIS A 121 -16.64 -7.60 -9.96
C HIS A 121 -15.48 -6.72 -9.47
N ARG A 122 -14.29 -6.84 -10.06
CA ARG A 122 -13.17 -5.92 -9.79
C ARG A 122 -13.54 -4.48 -10.14
N ASP A 123 -14.21 -4.25 -11.26
CA ASP A 123 -14.66 -2.90 -11.64
C ASP A 123 -15.70 -2.37 -10.63
N SER A 124 -16.66 -3.20 -10.20
CA SER A 124 -17.63 -2.83 -9.16
C SER A 124 -16.97 -2.51 -7.81
N LEU A 125 -15.99 -3.32 -7.39
CA LEU A 125 -15.23 -3.08 -6.16
C LEU A 125 -14.36 -1.82 -6.25
N ARG A 126 -13.80 -1.53 -7.41
CA ARG A 126 -13.05 -0.29 -7.63
C ARG A 126 -13.94 0.93 -7.41
N THR A 127 -15.17 0.90 -7.91
CA THR A 127 -16.15 1.97 -7.69
C THR A 127 -16.51 2.10 -6.22
N ARG A 128 -16.85 1.00 -5.53
CA ARG A 128 -17.17 1.01 -4.09
C ARG A 128 -16.02 1.53 -3.22
N LEU A 129 -14.80 1.14 -3.55
CA LEU A 129 -13.61 1.60 -2.83
C LEU A 129 -13.35 3.08 -3.09
N ARG A 130 -13.62 3.58 -4.31
CA ARG A 130 -13.57 5.01 -4.63
C ARG A 130 -14.61 5.79 -3.84
N GLU A 131 -15.86 5.37 -3.85
CA GLU A 131 -16.93 6.00 -3.07
C GLU A 131 -16.61 6.02 -1.57
N ALA A 132 -16.04 4.94 -1.03
CA ALA A 132 -15.63 4.88 0.37
C ALA A 132 -14.50 5.88 0.69
N LEU A 133 -13.59 6.12 -0.25
CA LEU A 133 -12.49 7.07 -0.09
C LEU A 133 -12.94 8.52 -0.25
N GLU A 134 -13.80 8.80 -1.23
CA GLU A 134 -14.44 10.10 -1.40
C GLU A 134 -15.27 10.45 -0.16
N SER A 135 -16.12 9.52 0.28
CA SER A 135 -16.90 9.68 1.51
C SER A 135 -16.02 9.86 2.75
N PHE A 136 -14.85 9.23 2.82
CA PHE A 136 -13.92 9.41 3.93
C PHE A 136 -13.24 10.78 3.87
N ALA A 137 -12.86 11.24 2.67
CA ALA A 137 -12.27 12.56 2.47
C ALA A 137 -13.26 13.70 2.79
N ASP A 138 -14.56 13.50 2.52
CA ASP A 138 -15.61 14.46 2.86
C ASP A 138 -15.90 14.55 4.37
N LEU A 139 -15.50 13.55 5.16
CA LEU A 139 -15.67 13.56 6.62
C LEU A 139 -14.59 14.43 7.26
N ALA A 140 -14.96 15.70 7.49
CA ALA A 140 -14.15 16.78 8.05
C ALA A 140 -13.37 16.50 9.35
N VAL A 141 -13.74 15.48 10.13
CA VAL A 141 -13.03 15.11 11.36
C VAL A 141 -13.07 13.60 11.53
N THR A 142 -11.92 12.94 11.40
CA THR A 142 -11.77 11.54 11.77
C THR A 142 -10.68 11.43 12.83
N GLU A 143 -11.09 11.49 14.11
CA GLU A 143 -10.23 11.04 15.20
C GLU A 143 -10.15 9.51 15.15
N GLY A 144 -9.03 8.98 14.66
CA GLY A 144 -8.87 7.55 14.61
C GLY A 144 -7.65 7.06 13.86
N PRO A 145 -7.38 5.74 13.94
CA PRO A 145 -6.35 5.12 13.15
C PRO A 145 -6.79 5.03 11.68
N VAL A 146 -5.96 5.58 10.81
CA VAL A 146 -6.21 5.60 9.37
C VAL A 146 -5.08 4.85 8.66
N LEU A 147 -5.39 4.19 7.55
CA LEU A 147 -4.45 3.43 6.75
C LEU A 147 -4.07 4.25 5.52
N ASP A 148 -2.79 4.59 5.39
CA ASP A 148 -2.23 5.06 4.13
C ASP A 148 -1.98 3.84 3.23
N CYS A 149 -2.76 3.75 2.15
CA CYS A 149 -2.72 2.63 1.22
C CYS A 149 -1.42 2.56 0.42
N TRP A 150 -0.70 3.68 0.28
CA TRP A 150 0.56 3.74 -0.45
C TRP A 150 1.73 3.23 0.40
N THR A 151 1.83 3.72 1.65
CA THR A 151 2.93 3.37 2.55
C THR A 151 2.64 2.14 3.41
N CYS A 152 1.38 1.71 3.47
CA CYS A 152 0.88 0.68 4.38
C CYS A 152 1.11 1.01 5.86
N LEU A 153 1.21 2.30 6.17
CA LEU A 153 1.36 2.79 7.53
C LEU A 153 0.00 3.09 8.13
N ARG A 154 -0.17 2.68 9.38
CA ARG A 154 -1.29 3.10 10.22
C ARG A 154 -0.91 4.42 10.85
N ILE A 155 -1.58 5.49 10.46
CA ILE A 155 -1.36 6.84 10.95
C ILE A 155 -2.48 7.15 11.94
N ASN A 156 -2.15 7.57 13.15
CA ASN A 156 -3.12 8.25 14.00
C ASN A 156 -3.17 9.69 13.51
N ALA A 157 -4.16 10.01 12.69
CA ALA A 157 -4.38 11.38 12.26
C ALA A 157 -5.30 12.06 13.26
N GLN A 158 -4.97 13.29 13.62
CA GLN A 158 -5.86 14.17 14.38
C GLN A 158 -6.76 15.00 13.43
N CYS A 159 -6.39 15.15 12.16
CA CYS A 159 -7.21 15.77 11.13
C CYS A 159 -6.66 15.39 9.73
N PHE A 160 -7.54 15.06 8.77
CA PHE A 160 -7.18 14.86 7.36
C PHE A 160 -7.66 16.08 6.57
N ASP A 161 -6.75 16.68 5.81
CA ASP A 161 -6.93 17.95 5.11
C ASP A 161 -8.04 17.88 4.02
N GLY A 162 -9.28 18.00 4.47
CA GLY A 162 -10.42 18.54 3.75
C GLY A 162 -10.75 19.93 4.32
N GLU A 163 -11.65 20.66 3.66
CA GLU A 163 -11.97 22.11 3.81
C GLU A 163 -12.35 22.59 5.23
N LEU A 164 -12.26 21.74 6.26
CA LEU A 164 -12.67 21.96 7.64
C LEU A 164 -11.62 21.56 8.69
N CYS A 165 -10.46 21.01 8.30
CA CYS A 165 -9.32 20.99 9.20
C CYS A 165 -8.76 22.41 9.23
N GLY A 166 -8.98 23.12 10.35
CA GLY A 166 -8.48 24.48 10.53
C GLY A 166 -7.05 24.57 10.03
N GLU A 167 -6.86 25.41 9.01
CA GLU A 167 -5.59 25.63 8.31
C GLU A 167 -4.47 25.66 9.36
N GLU A 168 -3.55 24.70 9.29
CA GLU A 168 -2.41 24.64 10.21
C GLU A 168 -1.74 26.02 10.14
N ASP A 169 -1.66 26.76 11.26
CA ASP A 169 -1.19 28.16 11.26
C ASP A 169 0.09 28.21 10.40
N PRO A 170 0.13 29.01 9.31
CA PRO A 170 1.20 28.95 8.32
C PRO A 170 2.61 29.05 8.95
N ARG A 171 2.70 29.67 10.12
CA ARG A 171 3.94 29.77 10.92
C ARG A 171 4.42 28.43 11.50
N ASP A 172 3.52 27.52 11.85
CA ASP A 172 3.85 26.20 12.38
C ASP A 172 4.25 25.23 11.28
N ALA A 173 3.62 25.32 10.09
CA ALA A 173 4.05 24.59 8.90
C ALA A 173 5.47 25.01 8.47
N GLU A 174 5.73 26.33 8.41
CA GLU A 174 7.05 26.89 8.09
C GLU A 174 8.10 26.48 9.13
N ARG A 175 7.77 26.51 10.43
CA ARG A 175 8.66 26.07 11.51
C ARG A 175 9.02 24.58 11.40
N LYS A 176 8.06 23.72 11.06
CA LYS A 176 8.29 22.29 10.87
C LYS A 176 9.19 22.04 9.65
N GLU A 177 8.96 22.75 8.54
CA GLU A 177 9.78 22.66 7.33
C GLU A 177 11.23 23.10 7.59
N ILE A 178 11.43 24.23 8.27
CA ILE A 178 12.75 24.72 8.68
C ILE A 178 13.46 23.70 9.58
N THR A 179 12.73 23.11 10.54
CA THR A 179 13.30 22.11 11.46
C THR A 179 13.75 20.86 10.71
N LEU A 180 12.96 20.39 9.75
CA LEU A 180 13.27 19.23 8.93
C LEU A 180 14.46 19.49 8.00
N TYR A 181 14.53 20.69 7.42
CA TYR A 181 15.67 21.14 6.62
C TYR A 181 16.96 21.17 7.45
N LEU A 182 16.94 21.76 8.65
CA LEU A 182 18.10 21.79 9.54
C LEU A 182 18.54 20.39 9.98
N PHE A 183 17.59 19.49 10.23
CA PHE A 183 17.90 18.09 10.55
C PHE A 183 18.62 17.39 9.39
N LEU A 184 18.11 17.54 8.16
CA LEU A 184 18.72 16.95 6.97
C LEU A 184 20.11 17.51 6.68
N VAL A 185 20.31 18.82 6.85
CA VAL A 185 21.63 19.46 6.70
C VAL A 185 22.61 18.99 7.77
N CYS A 186 22.18 18.86 9.03
CA CYS A 186 23.03 18.30 10.08
C CYS A 186 23.42 16.84 9.78
N GLN A 187 22.46 16.02 9.34
CA GLN A 187 22.73 14.64 8.97
C GLN A 187 23.71 14.54 7.79
N SER A 188 23.57 15.39 6.77
CA SER A 188 24.49 15.38 5.62
C SER A 188 25.90 15.82 6.00
N VAL A 189 26.05 16.81 6.88
CA VAL A 189 27.36 17.24 7.40
C VAL A 189 28.00 16.15 8.25
N LEU A 190 27.23 15.48 9.12
CA LEU A 190 27.74 14.36 9.92
C LEU A 190 28.19 13.20 9.03
N LEU A 191 27.41 12.85 8.01
CA LEU A 191 27.74 11.79 7.05
C LEU A 191 28.98 12.15 6.21
N ALA A 192 29.10 13.40 5.74
CA ALA A 192 30.25 13.87 4.99
C ALA A 192 31.53 13.89 5.86
N SER A 193 31.40 14.32 7.12
CA SER A 193 32.51 14.32 8.09
C SER A 193 32.99 12.90 8.39
N ALA A 194 32.06 11.96 8.56
CA ALA A 194 32.37 10.54 8.77
C ALA A 194 32.98 9.86 7.53
N ALA A 195 32.73 10.36 6.33
CA ALA A 195 33.32 9.84 5.09
C ALA A 195 34.71 10.42 4.76
N LEU A 196 35.05 11.57 5.35
CA LEU A 196 36.35 12.25 5.19
C LEU A 196 37.38 11.88 6.28
N LEU A 197 36.94 11.22 7.35
CA LEU A 197 37.75 10.64 8.44
C LEU A 197 38.11 9.18 8.15
#